data_AF-A0A6C0LPX1-F1
#
_entry.id   AF-A0A6C0LPX1-F1
#
_cell.length_a   1.000
_cell.length_b   1.000
_cell.length_c   1.000
_cell.angle_alpha   90.00
_cell.angle_beta   90.00
_cell.angle_gamma   90.00
#
_symmetry.space_group_name_H-M   'P 1'
#
loop_
_entity.id
_entity.type
_entity.pdbx_description
1 polymer ?
#
loop_
_entity_poly.entity_id
_entity_poly.type
_entity_poly.pdbx_seq_one_letter_code
_entity_poly.pdbx_strand_id
1 'polypeptide(L)'
;MEFNTNTASLNSLYIPVLPTDMVLEGKQLFDEESMKELFEKMNWGKVSRVDYVSKPIANNNTRVSIFIHFQELYSTGKLHMSSLADGELQEVKIDGYNDSRNRHFIYSANNPRLKRYFAVRINKTPIKEVKVPDLNIHQLIASNEFMEKLIEQQKVRIAELEAELSNYKSTFDECAPMSIDELDTTHCDNGLHKITSGITNIFLRETSLMN
;
A
#
# COMPACT_ATOMS: atom_id res chain seq x y z
N MET A 1 19.76 5.25 29.90
CA MET A 1 19.34 4.47 28.73
C MET A 1 18.01 5.02 28.28
N GLU A 2 18.04 5.86 27.26
CA GLU A 2 16.82 6.40 26.66
C GLU A 2 16.22 5.32 25.76
N PHE A 3 15.01 4.86 26.10
CA PHE A 3 14.25 3.99 25.23
C PHE A 3 13.81 4.81 24.02
N ASN A 4 14.43 4.54 22.88
CA ASN A 4 14.10 5.18 21.61
C ASN A 4 12.63 4.88 21.28
N THR A 5 11.76 5.90 21.37
CA THR A 5 10.29 5.80 21.32
C THR A 5 9.73 5.60 19.90
N ASN A 6 10.50 4.99 18.99
CA ASN A 6 10.01 4.58 17.67
C ASN A 6 9.41 3.15 17.68
N THR A 7 8.83 2.77 18.82
CA THR A 7 8.29 1.42 19.10
C THR A 7 6.99 1.13 18.36
N ALA A 8 6.31 2.15 17.81
CA ALA A 8 5.11 1.97 17.00
C ALA A 8 5.38 1.18 15.69
N SER A 9 6.65 1.12 15.24
CA SER A 9 7.01 0.41 14.01
C SER A 9 7.19 -1.10 14.16
N LEU A 10 7.31 -1.62 15.40
CA LEU A 10 7.73 -3.00 15.65
C LEU A 10 6.59 -3.94 16.06
N ASN A 11 5.35 -3.46 16.14
CA ASN A 11 4.20 -4.29 16.54
C ASN A 11 3.49 -4.95 15.35
N SER A 12 4.20 -5.18 14.25
CA SER A 12 3.60 -5.84 13.08
C SER A 12 4.54 -6.81 12.38
N LEU A 13 3.94 -7.89 11.90
CA LEU A 13 4.62 -8.97 11.22
C LEU A 13 4.18 -9.07 9.77
N TYR A 14 5.07 -9.59 8.95
CA TYR A 14 4.87 -9.84 7.54
C TYR A 14 5.11 -11.32 7.24
N ILE A 15 4.14 -11.96 6.59
CA ILE A 15 4.23 -13.31 6.05
C ILE A 15 4.32 -13.20 4.52
N PRO A 16 5.49 -13.48 3.92
CA PRO A 16 5.69 -13.25 2.48
C PRO A 16 4.96 -14.24 1.57
N VAL A 17 4.75 -15.46 2.06
CA VAL A 17 4.07 -16.53 1.33
C VAL A 17 3.26 -17.33 2.34
N LEU A 18 1.94 -17.30 2.20
CA LEU A 18 1.06 -18.22 2.88
C LEU A 18 0.67 -19.34 1.89
N PRO A 19 1.07 -20.61 2.11
CA PRO A 19 0.58 -21.73 1.32
C PRO A 19 -0.94 -21.87 1.48
N THR A 20 -1.66 -22.20 0.40
CA THR A 20 -3.14 -22.29 0.35
C THR A 20 -3.74 -23.58 0.92
N ASP A 21 -2.90 -24.52 1.33
CA ASP A 21 -3.31 -25.85 1.78
C ASP A 21 -3.00 -26.08 3.27
N MET A 22 -2.99 -25.05 4.11
CA MET A 22 -2.62 -25.19 5.52
C MET A 22 -3.82 -25.45 6.42
N VAL A 23 -3.69 -26.48 7.25
CA VAL A 23 -4.70 -26.92 8.21
C VAL A 23 -4.08 -27.05 9.60
N LEU A 24 -4.76 -26.54 10.60
CA LEU A 24 -4.41 -26.66 12.01
C LEU A 24 -5.66 -27.14 12.77
N GLU A 25 -5.53 -28.25 13.50
CA GLU A 25 -6.64 -28.83 14.28
C GLU A 25 -7.92 -29.08 13.47
N GLY A 26 -7.78 -29.39 12.17
CA GLY A 26 -8.90 -29.60 11.25
C GLY A 26 -9.54 -28.32 10.69
N LYS A 27 -9.08 -27.13 11.11
CA LYS A 27 -9.47 -25.84 10.53
C LYS A 27 -8.45 -25.38 9.49
N GLN A 28 -8.91 -24.77 8.40
CA GLN A 28 -8.01 -24.14 7.43
C GLN A 28 -7.50 -22.81 7.96
N LEU A 29 -6.25 -22.44 7.64
CA LEU A 29 -5.61 -21.20 8.09
C LEU A 29 -5.66 -20.11 6.99
N PHE A 30 -6.84 -19.70 6.53
CA PHE A 30 -7.01 -18.63 5.51
C PHE A 30 -7.87 -17.45 5.94
N ASP A 31 -8.57 -17.60 7.05
CA ASP A 31 -9.43 -16.59 7.63
C ASP A 31 -8.68 -15.78 8.68
N GLU A 32 -9.09 -14.52 8.82
CA GLU A 32 -8.56 -13.60 9.83
C GLU A 32 -8.70 -14.18 11.25
N GLU A 33 -9.82 -14.83 11.55
CA GLU A 33 -10.10 -15.39 12.87
C GLU A 33 -9.14 -16.52 13.23
N SER A 34 -8.90 -17.48 12.34
CA SER A 34 -7.95 -18.58 12.58
C SER A 34 -6.51 -18.10 12.69
N MET A 35 -6.11 -17.10 11.90
CA MET A 35 -4.77 -16.49 12.03
C MET A 35 -4.62 -15.75 13.36
N LYS A 36 -5.65 -15.01 13.77
CA LYS A 36 -5.68 -14.35 15.08
C LYS A 36 -5.59 -15.37 16.21
N GLU A 37 -6.41 -16.42 16.18
CA GLU A 37 -6.41 -17.51 17.16
C GLU A 37 -5.04 -18.17 17.28
N LEU A 38 -4.35 -18.43 16.15
CA LEU A 38 -3.01 -19.02 16.15
C LEU A 38 -1.97 -18.16 16.89
N PHE A 39 -1.86 -16.87 16.55
CA PHE A 39 -0.85 -16.00 17.16
C PHE A 39 -1.15 -15.71 18.65
N GLU A 40 -2.42 -15.67 19.03
CA GLU A 40 -2.83 -15.55 20.43
C GLU A 40 -2.51 -16.84 21.21
N LYS A 41 -2.80 -18.03 20.65
CA LYS A 41 -2.43 -19.34 21.25
C LYS A 41 -0.92 -19.54 21.38
N MET A 42 -0.12 -18.98 20.48
CA MET A 42 1.34 -18.99 20.58
C MET A 42 1.87 -18.04 21.67
N ASN A 43 1.02 -17.26 22.34
CA ASN A 43 1.39 -16.23 23.30
C ASN A 43 2.32 -15.16 22.71
N TRP A 44 2.15 -14.80 21.43
CA TRP A 44 2.93 -13.72 20.83
C TRP A 44 2.38 -12.34 21.23
N GLY A 45 1.07 -12.22 21.35
CA GLY A 45 0.41 -10.98 21.71
C GLY A 45 -1.06 -11.01 21.34
N LYS A 46 -1.77 -9.93 21.66
CA LYS A 46 -3.16 -9.72 21.25
C LYS A 46 -3.20 -9.13 19.84
N VAL A 47 -3.86 -9.82 18.91
CA VAL A 47 -3.93 -9.38 17.51
C VAL A 47 -5.06 -8.36 17.35
N SER A 48 -4.72 -7.21 16.77
CA SER A 48 -5.66 -6.15 16.43
C SER A 48 -6.40 -6.47 15.13
N ARG A 49 -5.65 -6.71 14.04
CA ARG A 49 -6.19 -7.03 12.71
C ARG A 49 -5.22 -7.85 11.87
N VAL A 50 -5.74 -8.51 10.84
CA VAL A 50 -4.96 -9.27 9.85
C VAL A 50 -5.30 -8.79 8.44
N ASP A 51 -4.32 -8.22 7.74
CA ASP A 51 -4.49 -7.71 6.38
C ASP A 51 -3.94 -8.72 5.36
N TYR A 52 -4.79 -9.14 4.41
CA TYR A 52 -4.43 -10.06 3.34
C TYR A 52 -4.12 -9.31 2.05
N VAL A 53 -3.00 -9.64 1.41
CA VAL A 53 -2.62 -9.11 0.10
C VAL A 53 -2.43 -10.26 -0.87
N SER A 54 -3.30 -10.31 -1.88
CA SER A 54 -3.23 -11.27 -2.97
C SER A 54 -2.54 -10.64 -4.18
N LYS A 55 -1.51 -11.30 -4.71
CA LYS A 55 -0.83 -10.90 -5.94
C LYS A 55 -0.92 -12.02 -6.97
N PRO A 56 -1.44 -11.76 -8.18
CA PRO A 56 -1.39 -12.75 -9.25
C PRO A 56 0.07 -12.97 -9.67
N ILE A 57 0.47 -14.23 -9.82
CA ILE A 57 1.73 -14.65 -10.44
C ILE A 57 1.41 -15.25 -11.82
N ALA A 58 2.41 -15.26 -12.71
CA ALA A 58 2.37 -16.05 -13.94
C ALA A 58 1.92 -17.51 -13.68
N ASN A 59 1.27 -18.11 -14.67
CA ASN A 59 0.66 -19.45 -14.62
C ASN A 59 -0.60 -19.58 -13.74
N ASN A 60 -1.42 -18.53 -13.70
CA ASN A 60 -2.74 -18.54 -13.04
C ASN A 60 -2.68 -18.87 -11.53
N ASN A 61 -1.54 -18.62 -10.90
CA ASN A 61 -1.31 -18.91 -9.50
C ASN A 61 -1.33 -17.62 -8.68
N THR A 62 -1.79 -17.70 -7.44
CA THR A 62 -2.00 -16.52 -6.60
C THR A 62 -1.09 -16.60 -5.39
N ARG A 63 -0.26 -15.57 -5.17
CA ARG A 63 0.54 -15.44 -3.95
C ARG A 63 -0.23 -14.65 -2.93
N VAL A 64 -0.53 -15.30 -1.81
CA VAL A 64 -1.10 -14.63 -0.64
C VAL A 64 0.03 -14.22 0.29
N SER A 65 0.08 -12.94 0.62
CA SER A 65 0.92 -12.37 1.68
C SER A 65 0.02 -11.83 2.79
N ILE A 66 0.51 -11.84 4.02
CA ILE A 66 -0.30 -11.43 5.18
C ILE A 66 0.50 -10.46 6.03
N PHE A 67 -0.19 -9.45 6.54
CA PHE A 67 0.31 -8.54 7.56
C PHE A 67 -0.49 -8.72 8.84
N ILE A 68 0.20 -8.90 9.96
CA ILE A 68 -0.42 -9.15 11.26
C ILE A 68 -0.05 -7.99 12.16
N HIS A 69 -1.07 -7.31 12.68
CA HIS A 69 -0.92 -6.14 13.52
C HIS A 69 -1.30 -6.49 14.96
N PHE A 70 -0.38 -6.27 15.90
CA PHE A 70 -0.62 -6.54 17.31
C PHE A 70 -1.07 -5.26 18.01
N GLN A 71 -2.14 -5.39 18.82
CA GLN A 71 -2.52 -4.36 19.78
C GLN A 71 -1.47 -4.28 20.89
N GLU A 72 -1.04 -5.44 21.38
CA GLU A 72 -0.02 -5.57 22.42
C GLU A 72 0.78 -6.86 22.18
N LEU A 73 2.10 -6.79 22.37
CA LEU A 73 2.97 -7.96 22.35
C LEU A 73 3.21 -8.49 23.76
N TYR A 74 3.12 -9.81 23.91
CA TYR A 74 3.49 -10.51 25.14
C TYR A 74 5.00 -10.78 25.17
N SER A 75 5.51 -11.33 26.27
CA SER A 75 6.95 -11.58 26.49
C SER A 75 7.57 -12.44 25.39
N THR A 76 6.91 -13.53 24.99
CA THR A 76 7.37 -14.43 23.93
C THR A 76 7.46 -13.72 22.59
N GLY A 77 6.43 -12.95 22.23
CA GLY A 77 6.42 -12.16 21.00
C GLY A 77 7.48 -11.07 20.99
N LYS A 78 7.68 -10.37 22.11
CA LYS A 78 8.74 -9.35 22.27
C LYS A 78 10.14 -9.93 22.06
N LEU A 79 10.42 -11.12 22.60
CA LEU A 79 11.70 -11.81 22.40
C LEU A 79 11.97 -12.11 20.93
N HIS A 80 11.01 -12.74 20.24
CA HIS A 80 11.14 -13.05 18.81
C HIS A 80 11.24 -11.78 17.95
N MET A 81 10.46 -10.75 18.29
CA MET A 81 10.49 -9.48 17.57
C MET A 81 11.83 -8.77 17.75
N SER A 82 12.40 -8.77 18.96
CA SER A 82 13.73 -8.17 19.22
C SER A 82 14.81 -8.90 18.42
N SER A 83 14.79 -10.24 18.43
CA SER A 83 15.75 -11.07 17.66
C SER A 83 15.67 -10.82 16.15
N LEU A 84 14.47 -10.58 15.61
CA LEU A 84 14.26 -10.21 14.22
C LEU A 84 14.70 -8.77 13.93
N ALA A 85 14.56 -7.85 14.90
CA ALA A 85 14.87 -6.43 14.74
C ALA A 85 16.38 -6.17 14.78
N ASP A 86 17.07 -6.86 15.68
CA ASP A 86 18.52 -6.82 15.84
C ASP A 86 19.26 -7.49 14.66
N GLY A 87 18.52 -8.18 13.78
CA GLY A 87 19.04 -8.83 12.59
C GLY A 87 19.72 -10.17 12.85
N GLU A 88 19.65 -10.69 14.09
CA GLU A 88 20.11 -12.04 14.42
C GLU A 88 19.32 -13.11 13.65
N LEU A 89 18.03 -12.87 13.45
CA LEU A 89 17.15 -13.70 12.64
C LEU A 89 16.58 -12.90 11.46
N GLN A 90 16.67 -13.44 10.25
CA GLN A 90 15.98 -12.85 9.09
C GLN A 90 14.49 -13.21 9.04
N GLU A 91 14.15 -14.43 9.50
CA GLU A 91 12.81 -14.95 9.52
C GLU A 91 12.62 -16.00 10.63
N VAL A 92 11.41 -16.06 11.18
CA VAL A 92 10.99 -17.10 12.13
C VAL A 92 10.04 -18.05 11.43
N LYS A 93 10.34 -19.36 11.48
CA LYS A 93 9.46 -20.39 10.93
C LYS A 93 8.43 -20.80 11.98
N ILE A 94 7.16 -20.73 11.62
CA ILE A 94 6.05 -21.18 12.44
C ILE A 94 5.49 -22.46 11.82
N ASP A 95 5.57 -23.56 12.57
CA ASP A 95 5.06 -24.87 12.20
C ASP A 95 3.87 -25.32 13.07
N GLY A 96 3.39 -24.44 13.95
CA GLY A 96 2.32 -24.71 14.91
C GLY A 96 2.53 -24.00 16.23
N TYR A 97 1.84 -24.49 17.26
CA TYR A 97 1.89 -23.94 18.62
C TYR A 97 1.96 -25.06 19.67
N ASN A 98 2.40 -24.70 20.87
CA ASN A 98 2.42 -25.61 22.02
C ASN A 98 1.36 -25.16 23.02
N ASP A 99 0.47 -26.08 23.40
CA ASP A 99 -0.33 -25.96 24.62
C ASP A 99 0.43 -26.63 25.78
N SER A 100 -0.03 -26.39 27.00
CA SER A 100 0.41 -27.01 28.25
C SER A 100 0.54 -28.54 28.21
N ARG A 101 -0.20 -29.22 27.32
CA ARG A 101 -0.24 -30.69 27.23
C ARG A 101 0.29 -31.26 25.92
N ASN A 102 0.14 -30.56 24.80
CA ASN A 102 0.40 -31.10 23.47
C ASN A 102 1.00 -30.04 22.52
N ARG A 103 1.77 -30.51 21.53
CA ARG A 103 2.22 -29.69 20.40
C ARG A 103 1.28 -29.89 19.22
N HIS A 104 0.71 -28.79 18.73
CA HIS A 104 -0.21 -28.77 17.61
C HIS A 104 0.56 -28.31 16.37
N PHE A 105 0.69 -29.19 15.38
CA PHE A 105 1.40 -28.89 14.13
C PHE A 105 0.44 -28.46 13.04
N ILE A 106 0.93 -27.63 12.12
CA ILE A 106 0.26 -27.30 10.88
C ILE A 106 0.56 -28.39 9.85
N TYR A 107 -0.48 -28.89 9.19
CA TYR A 107 -0.40 -29.93 8.17
C TYR A 107 -0.95 -29.44 6.83
N SER A 108 -0.63 -30.17 5.76
CA SER A 108 -1.25 -29.97 4.46
C SER A 108 -2.67 -30.54 4.46
N ALA A 109 -3.63 -29.79 3.91
CA ALA A 109 -5.00 -30.23 3.65
C ALA A 109 -5.04 -31.47 2.74
N ASN A 110 -4.12 -31.53 1.77
CA ASN A 110 -4.06 -32.60 0.77
C ASN A 110 -3.32 -33.84 1.31
N ASN A 111 -2.44 -33.67 2.30
CA ASN A 111 -1.67 -34.75 2.89
C ASN A 111 -1.47 -34.53 4.40
N PRO A 112 -2.30 -35.16 5.25
CA PRO A 112 -2.21 -35.02 6.71
C PRO A 112 -0.90 -35.50 7.34
N ARG A 113 -0.04 -36.22 6.60
CA ARG A 113 1.30 -36.62 7.08
C ARG A 113 2.36 -35.55 6.79
N LEU A 114 2.08 -34.62 5.88
CA LEU A 114 3.01 -33.56 5.50
C LEU A 114 2.85 -32.37 6.44
N LYS A 115 3.85 -32.17 7.31
CA LYS A 115 3.97 -30.98 8.13
C LYS A 115 4.29 -29.76 7.26
N ARG A 116 3.59 -28.66 7.50
CA ARG A 116 3.79 -27.38 6.84
C ARG A 116 4.34 -26.35 7.83
N TYR A 117 4.98 -25.34 7.29
CA TYR A 117 5.38 -24.16 8.04
C TYR A 117 5.27 -22.93 7.14
N PHE A 118 5.17 -21.76 7.75
CA PHE A 118 5.33 -20.49 7.06
C PHE A 118 6.38 -19.64 7.77
N ALA A 119 7.02 -18.75 7.03
CA ALA A 119 8.06 -17.87 7.54
C ALA A 119 7.49 -16.48 7.82
N VAL A 120 7.87 -15.91 8.96
CA VAL A 120 7.42 -14.60 9.40
C VAL A 120 8.61 -13.66 9.55
N ARG A 121 8.43 -12.40 9.15
CA ARG A 121 9.43 -11.34 9.17
C ARG A 121 8.87 -10.09 9.84
N ILE A 122 9.74 -9.18 10.27
CA ILE A 122 9.29 -7.86 10.72
C ILE A 122 8.72 -7.10 9.53
N ASN A 123 7.55 -6.50 9.74
CA ASN A 123 7.03 -5.54 8.81
C ASN A 123 7.67 -4.17 9.08
N LYS A 124 8.62 -3.78 8.21
CA LYS A 124 9.35 -2.50 8.34
C LYS A 124 8.49 -1.28 8.03
N THR A 125 7.37 -1.46 7.34
CA THR A 125 6.45 -0.39 6.95
C THR A 125 5.02 -0.79 7.33
N PRO A 126 4.65 -0.71 8.62
CA PRO A 126 3.29 -0.99 9.06
C PRO A 126 2.30 -0.06 8.36
N ILE A 127 1.22 -0.63 7.83
CA ILE A 127 0.08 0.16 7.35
C ILE A 127 -0.50 0.86 8.57
N LYS A 128 -0.51 2.20 8.55
CA LYS A 128 -1.10 2.97 9.65
C LYS A 128 -2.59 2.67 9.72
N GLU A 129 -3.06 2.38 10.91
CA GLU A 129 -4.50 2.29 11.15
C GLU A 129 -5.10 3.67 10.88
N VAL A 130 -5.90 3.78 9.83
CA VAL A 130 -6.77 4.94 9.67
C VAL A 130 -7.85 4.73 10.71
N LYS A 131 -7.73 5.43 11.85
CA LYS A 131 -8.85 5.59 12.77
C LYS A 131 -9.93 6.31 11.95
N VAL A 132 -10.87 5.54 11.41
CA VAL A 132 -12.10 6.11 10.89
C VAL A 132 -12.73 6.76 12.13
N PRO A 133 -12.86 8.09 12.17
CA PRO A 133 -13.60 8.69 13.27
C PRO A 133 -14.98 8.03 13.28
N ASP A 134 -15.55 7.78 14.47
CA ASP A 134 -16.95 7.39 14.60
C ASP A 134 -17.82 8.55 14.11
N LEU A 135 -17.89 8.71 12.79
CA LEU A 135 -18.62 9.76 12.12
C LEU A 135 -20.09 9.37 12.19
N ASN A 136 -20.90 10.33 12.62
CA ASN A 136 -22.33 10.20 12.51
C ASN A 136 -22.68 10.03 11.01
N ILE A 137 -23.71 9.23 10.69
CA ILE A 137 -24.18 8.98 9.31
C ILE A 137 -24.29 10.28 8.50
N HIS A 138 -24.72 11.39 9.10
CA HIS A 138 -24.80 12.68 8.43
C HIS A 138 -23.44 13.25 8.00
N GLN A 139 -22.39 13.07 8.81
CA GLN A 139 -21.03 13.49 8.47
C GLN A 139 -20.43 12.60 7.37
N LEU A 140 -20.75 11.31 7.38
CA LEU A 140 -20.38 10.36 6.33
C LEU A 140 -21.01 10.73 4.98
N ILE A 141 -22.31 11.03 4.95
CA ILE A 141 -23.00 11.46 3.73
C ILE A 141 -22.39 12.77 3.20
N ALA A 142 -22.18 13.76 4.07
CA ALA A 142 -21.58 15.03 3.67
C ALA A 142 -20.15 14.87 3.14
N SER A 143 -19.35 13.98 3.74
CA SER A 143 -18.01 13.65 3.26
C SER A 143 -18.05 12.95 1.90
N ASN A 144 -18.97 12.03 1.69
CA ASN A 144 -19.13 11.35 0.39
C ASN A 144 -19.55 12.33 -0.71
N GLU A 145 -20.55 13.17 -0.46
CA GLU A 145 -20.97 14.20 -1.43
C GLU A 145 -19.85 15.19 -1.75
N PHE A 146 -19.03 15.55 -0.75
CA PHE A 146 -17.87 16.40 -0.96
C PHE A 146 -16.82 15.71 -1.82
N MET A 147 -16.50 14.45 -1.54
CA MET A 147 -15.53 13.67 -2.31
C MET A 147 -16.00 13.45 -3.75
N GLU A 148 -17.29 13.17 -3.98
CA GLU A 148 -17.87 13.01 -5.32
C GLU A 148 -17.74 14.29 -6.15
N LYS A 149 -18.06 15.45 -5.55
CA LYS A 149 -17.88 16.75 -6.23
C LYS A 149 -16.42 17.03 -6.55
N LEU A 150 -15.49 16.66 -5.66
CA LEU A 150 -14.06 16.87 -5.87
C LEU A 150 -13.53 15.96 -6.99
N ILE A 151 -14.00 14.71 -7.06
CA ILE A 151 -13.71 13.80 -8.17
C ILE A 151 -14.22 14.37 -9.50
N GLU A 152 -15.43 14.91 -9.51
CA GLU A 152 -16.02 15.47 -10.72
C GLU A 152 -15.27 16.73 -11.19
N GLN A 153 -14.90 17.62 -10.28
CA GLN A 153 -14.04 18.77 -10.56
C GLN A 153 -12.66 18.35 -11.10
N GLN A 154 -12.04 17.33 -10.51
CA GLN A 154 -10.75 16.82 -10.98
C GLN A 154 -10.87 16.17 -12.36
N LYS A 155 -11.95 15.45 -12.66
CA LYS A 155 -12.20 14.88 -13.99
C LYS A 155 -12.34 15.96 -15.06
N VAL A 156 -13.08 17.03 -14.77
CA VAL A 156 -13.19 18.18 -15.69
C VAL A 156 -11.81 18.80 -15.91
N ARG A 157 -11.04 18.99 -14.85
CA ARG A 157 -9.70 19.58 -14.96
C ARG A 157 -8.73 18.71 -15.75
N ILE A 158 -8.80 17.38 -15.60
CA ILE A 158 -8.02 16.44 -16.40
C ILE A 158 -8.42 16.55 -17.87
N ALA A 159 -9.71 16.57 -18.17
CA ALA A 159 -10.20 16.68 -19.55
C ALA A 159 -9.77 18.00 -20.22
N GLU A 160 -9.79 19.11 -19.49
CA GLU A 160 -9.28 20.41 -19.97
C GLU A 160 -7.78 20.34 -20.30
N LEU A 161 -6.98 19.80 -19.37
CA LEU A 161 -5.53 19.68 -19.55
C LEU A 161 -5.17 18.70 -20.68
N GLU A 162 -5.92 17.61 -20.84
CA GLU A 162 -5.75 16.68 -21.96
C GLU A 162 -6.09 17.33 -23.30
N ALA A 163 -7.14 18.16 -23.35
CA ALA A 163 -7.49 18.92 -24.54
C ALA A 163 -6.43 19.97 -24.90
N GLU A 164 -5.89 20.68 -23.90
CA GLU A 164 -4.76 21.61 -24.10
C GLU A 164 -3.52 20.88 -24.61
N LEU A 165 -3.15 19.75 -24.01
CA LEU A 165 -2.01 18.93 -24.46
C LEU A 165 -2.21 18.39 -25.88
N SER A 166 -3.43 18.02 -26.25
CA SER A 166 -3.76 17.59 -27.62
C SER A 166 -3.55 18.72 -28.64
N ASN A 167 -4.02 19.93 -28.32
CA ASN A 167 -3.82 21.11 -29.17
C ASN A 167 -2.33 21.51 -29.29
N TYR A 168 -1.55 21.37 -28.21
CA TYR A 168 -0.10 21.60 -28.29
C TYR A 168 0.62 20.54 -29.12
N LYS A 169 0.19 19.28 -29.07
CA LYS A 169 0.76 18.22 -29.91
C LYS A 169 0.43 18.41 -31.39
N SER A 170 -0.81 18.75 -31.73
CA SER A 170 -1.19 18.98 -33.13
C SER A 170 -0.48 20.17 -33.74
N THR A 171 -0.25 21.25 -32.97
CA THR A 171 0.51 22.42 -33.44
C THR A 171 2.01 22.14 -33.64
N PHE A 172 2.57 21.16 -32.92
CA PHE A 172 3.95 20.71 -33.13
C PHE A 172 4.08 19.70 -34.27
N ASP A 173 3.11 18.82 -34.48
CA ASP A 173 3.11 17.86 -35.60
C ASP A 173 2.87 18.54 -36.97
N GLU A 174 2.28 19.74 -37.00
CA GLU A 174 2.17 20.57 -38.22
C GLU A 174 3.47 21.34 -38.55
N CYS A 175 4.41 21.46 -37.61
CA CYS A 175 5.77 21.96 -37.89
C CYS A 175 6.66 20.79 -38.30
N ALA A 176 6.56 20.37 -39.56
CA ALA A 176 7.54 19.45 -40.15
C ALA A 176 8.97 19.98 -39.91
N PRO A 177 9.98 19.11 -39.69
CA PRO A 177 11.36 19.56 -39.59
C PRO A 177 11.76 20.17 -40.93
N MET A 178 11.79 21.50 -40.99
CA MET A 178 12.30 22.25 -42.13
C MET A 178 13.74 21.78 -42.39
N SER A 179 14.03 21.37 -43.62
CA SER A 179 15.42 21.05 -43.98
C SER A 179 16.26 22.33 -43.92
N ILE A 180 17.52 22.21 -43.54
CA ILE A 180 18.45 23.34 -43.30
C ILE A 180 18.61 24.27 -44.52
N ASP A 181 18.20 23.81 -45.70
CA ASP A 181 18.31 24.53 -46.98
C ASP A 181 17.10 25.44 -47.31
N GLU A 182 16.03 25.45 -46.50
CA GLU A 182 14.84 26.29 -46.72
C GLU A 182 14.76 27.52 -45.80
N LEU A 183 15.86 27.88 -45.12
CA LEU A 183 15.97 29.13 -44.36
C LEU A 183 16.12 30.34 -45.30
N ASP A 184 15.09 30.63 -46.09
CA ASP A 184 14.90 31.94 -46.69
C ASP A 184 14.18 32.87 -45.71
N THR A 185 14.75 34.05 -45.52
CA THR A 185 14.56 34.97 -44.40
C THR A 185 13.24 35.74 -44.36
N THR A 186 12.11 35.15 -44.73
CA THR A 186 10.82 35.85 -44.68
C THR A 186 9.68 35.02 -44.11
N HIS A 187 9.13 35.53 -43.00
CA HIS A 187 7.83 35.25 -42.38
C HIS A 187 7.71 34.09 -41.38
N CYS A 188 7.91 34.45 -40.10
CA CYS A 188 7.18 33.88 -38.96
C CYS A 188 6.94 34.96 -37.86
N ASP A 189 6.41 36.13 -38.21
CA ASP A 189 6.21 37.24 -37.24
C ASP A 189 4.89 37.21 -36.44
N ASN A 190 4.00 36.24 -36.67
CA ASN A 190 2.69 36.24 -35.99
C ASN A 190 2.59 35.35 -34.74
N GLY A 191 3.66 34.63 -34.37
CA GLY A 191 3.67 33.76 -33.17
C GLY A 191 4.18 34.42 -31.90
N LEU A 192 5.16 35.33 -32.00
CA LEU A 192 5.88 35.86 -30.84
C LEU A 192 5.05 36.87 -30.02
N HIS A 193 4.14 37.61 -30.67
CA HIS A 193 3.30 38.61 -29.99
C HIS A 193 2.21 37.99 -29.09
N LYS A 194 1.75 36.76 -29.38
CA LYS A 194 0.77 36.06 -28.52
C LYS A 194 1.42 35.42 -27.30
N ILE A 195 2.66 34.94 -27.42
CA ILE A 195 3.39 34.28 -26.33
C ILE A 195 3.77 35.30 -25.25
N THR A 196 4.24 36.49 -25.62
CA THR A 196 4.56 37.56 -24.66
C THR A 196 3.33 38.11 -23.93
N SER A 197 2.18 38.16 -24.61
CA SER A 197 0.89 38.55 -24.03
C SER A 197 0.31 37.51 -23.06
N GLY A 198 0.53 36.22 -23.31
CA GLY A 198 0.09 35.13 -22.42
C GLY A 198 0.93 35.04 -21.15
N ILE A 199 2.26 35.20 -21.28
CA ILE A 199 3.19 35.13 -20.14
C ILE A 199 3.00 36.32 -19.18
N THR A 200 2.68 37.52 -19.68
CA THR A 200 2.38 38.68 -18.81
C THR A 200 1.06 38.53 -18.04
N ASN A 201 0.06 37.85 -18.60
CA ASN A 201 -1.23 37.60 -17.91
C ASN A 201 -1.14 36.53 -16.82
N ILE A 202 -0.21 35.57 -16.95
CA ILE A 202 0.03 34.54 -15.93
C ILE A 202 0.74 35.17 -14.72
N PHE A 203 1.73 36.03 -14.94
CA PHE A 203 2.47 36.69 -13.87
C PHE A 203 1.64 37.70 -13.06
N LEU A 204 0.68 38.39 -13.70
CA LEU A 204 -0.20 39.34 -13.00
C LEU A 204 -1.30 38.67 -12.17
N ARG A 205 -1.74 37.46 -12.54
CA ARG A 205 -2.74 36.70 -11.76
C ARG A 205 -2.16 36.12 -10.47
N GLU A 206 -0.89 35.71 -10.46
CA GLU A 206 -0.25 35.19 -9.25
C GLU A 206 0.00 36.28 -8.20
N THR A 207 0.25 37.53 -8.61
CA THR A 207 0.43 38.65 -7.66
C THR A 207 -0.87 39.16 -7.03
N SER A 208 -2.05 38.83 -7.59
CA SER A 208 -3.35 39.22 -7.01
C SER A 208 -3.89 38.20 -5.99
N LEU A 209 -3.26 37.03 -5.87
CA LEU A 209 -3.66 35.96 -4.94
C LEU A 209 -2.78 35.92 -3.67
N MET A 210 -1.83 36.85 -3.53
CA MET A 210 -0.92 36.96 -2.38
C MET A 210 -1.11 38.24 -1.53
N ASN A 211 -2.26 38.92 -1.64
CA ASN A 211 -2.71 39.93 -0.67
C ASN A 211 -4.06 39.54 -0.05
#